data_AF-A0A836CMN1-F1
#
_entry.id   AF-A0A836CMN1-F1
#
_cell.length_a   1.000
_cell.length_b   1.000
_cell.length_c   1.000
_cell.angle_alpha   90.00
_cell.angle_beta   90.00
_cell.angle_gamma   90.00
#
_symmetry.space_group_name_H-M   'P 1'
#
loop_
_entity.id
_entity.type
_entity.pdbx_description
1 polymer ?
#
loop_
_entity_poly.entity_id
_entity_poly.type
_entity_poly.pdbx_seq_one_letter_code
_entity_poly.pdbx_strand_id
1 'polypeptide(L)'
;MPAGLCEHGRQRHMCKDCGGADICRHGRRRSGCRDCGGGHICEHDRERRKCTLCSGSSICAHGRRRYYCKDCGGKGICEHGHYRSGCKGRRSSAVCLHGHWRVQCTECGGTSICAHGRRRFHCKDCGGLGICVHGRRQSYCRDCGGRGICDHGKRGTSCKDCKQRLLCPHNRQRYYCKPCGGKGICKHDRIRSSCKDCGGGGLCKHSRQRHRCKDCGGRGICRHGTRHSGCRDCGGGQICEHDRERRKCTYCGGSSICVHGRRRYYCGDCGGRGMCVHGKRRVSCKDCEQRRGT
;
A
#
# COMPACT_ATOMS: atom_id res chain seq x y z
N MET A 1 34.95 -5.13 -10.42
CA MET A 1 34.51 -3.94 -11.15
C MET A 1 33.18 -4.20 -11.84
N PRO A 2 32.15 -3.33 -11.74
CA PRO A 2 30.86 -3.55 -12.38
C PRO A 2 31.03 -3.68 -13.90
N ALA A 3 30.41 -4.69 -14.51
CA ALA A 3 30.46 -4.90 -15.95
C ALA A 3 29.93 -3.65 -16.68
N GLY A 4 30.82 -2.93 -17.37
CA GLY A 4 30.47 -1.75 -18.19
C GLY A 4 31.12 -0.44 -17.77
N LEU A 5 31.79 -0.36 -16.61
CA LEU A 5 32.55 0.81 -16.18
C LEU A 5 34.06 0.61 -16.43
N CYS A 6 34.76 1.68 -16.83
CA CYS A 6 36.22 1.72 -16.95
C CYS A 6 36.87 2.03 -15.59
N GLU A 7 38.20 1.95 -15.53
CA GLU A 7 39.01 2.34 -14.36
C GLU A 7 38.80 3.79 -13.93
N HIS A 8 38.41 4.66 -14.86
CA HIS A 8 38.02 6.06 -14.60
C HIS A 8 36.57 6.22 -14.09
N GLY A 9 35.91 5.14 -13.68
CA GLY A 9 34.54 5.17 -13.13
C GLY A 9 33.43 5.57 -14.12
N ARG A 10 33.76 5.72 -15.41
CA ARG A 10 32.82 6.09 -16.49
C ARG A 10 32.38 4.87 -17.29
N GLN A 11 31.23 4.94 -17.97
CA GLN A 11 30.82 3.87 -18.89
C GLN A 11 31.87 3.70 -19.99
N ARG A 12 32.35 2.47 -20.22
CA ARG A 12 33.48 2.17 -21.13
C ARG A 12 33.30 2.77 -22.53
N HIS A 13 32.09 2.67 -23.07
CA HIS A 13 31.78 3.22 -24.40
C HIS A 13 31.76 4.77 -24.43
N MET A 14 31.63 5.45 -23.29
CA MET A 14 31.59 6.93 -23.19
C MET A 14 32.88 7.53 -22.60
N CYS A 15 33.88 6.73 -22.24
CA CYS A 15 35.10 7.24 -21.61
C CYS A 15 36.06 7.80 -22.66
N LYS A 16 36.36 9.10 -22.58
CA LYS A 16 37.31 9.78 -23.48
C LYS A 16 38.73 9.20 -23.35
N ASP A 17 39.16 8.95 -22.12
CA ASP A 17 40.53 8.51 -21.80
C ASP A 17 40.76 7.03 -22.17
N CYS A 18 39.68 6.24 -22.25
CA CYS A 18 39.73 4.87 -22.76
C CYS A 18 39.38 4.76 -24.26
N GLY A 19 39.23 5.88 -24.99
CA GLY A 19 38.87 5.86 -26.41
C GLY A 19 37.50 5.22 -26.71
N GLY A 20 36.53 5.41 -25.81
CA GLY A 20 35.21 4.78 -25.88
C GLY A 20 34.51 4.94 -27.23
N ALA A 21 33.80 3.90 -27.67
CA ALA A 21 33.18 3.81 -28.99
C ALA A 21 32.21 4.96 -29.34
N ASP A 22 31.61 5.64 -28.35
CA ASP A 22 30.74 6.81 -28.54
C ASP A 22 31.53 8.12 -28.72
N ILE A 23 32.85 8.14 -28.53
CA ILE A 23 33.70 9.32 -28.64
C ILE A 23 34.38 9.33 -30.02
N CYS A 24 34.35 10.48 -30.69
CA CYS A 24 35.03 10.67 -31.96
C CYS A 24 36.49 11.08 -31.75
N ARG A 25 37.30 11.04 -32.82
CA ARG A 25 38.68 11.53 -32.81
C ARG A 25 38.83 13.00 -32.39
N HIS A 26 37.76 13.80 -32.48
CA HIS A 26 37.73 15.19 -32.00
C HIS A 26 37.39 15.30 -30.49
N GLY A 27 37.35 14.18 -29.76
CA GLY A 27 37.09 14.15 -28.33
C GLY A 27 35.65 14.48 -27.92
N ARG A 28 34.72 14.56 -28.88
CA ARG A 28 33.28 14.81 -28.67
C ARG A 28 32.49 13.52 -28.82
N ARG A 29 31.24 13.50 -28.33
CA ARG A 29 30.34 12.36 -28.60
C ARG A 29 30.04 12.30 -30.10
N ARG A 30 30.26 11.15 -30.75
CA ARG A 30 30.06 10.93 -32.20
C ARG A 30 28.69 11.40 -32.67
N SER A 31 27.64 11.13 -31.89
CA SER A 31 26.28 11.54 -32.21
C SER A 31 26.11 13.06 -32.34
N GLY A 32 26.93 13.86 -31.65
CA GLY A 32 26.90 15.33 -31.66
C GLY A 32 28.13 16.00 -32.28
N CYS A 33 28.96 15.25 -33.02
CA CYS A 33 30.12 15.82 -33.70
C CYS A 33 29.78 16.14 -35.17
N ARG A 34 29.74 17.43 -35.53
CA ARG A 34 29.48 17.92 -36.89
C ARG A 34 30.49 17.35 -37.90
N ASP A 35 31.77 17.41 -37.55
CA ASP A 35 32.89 16.97 -38.41
C ASP A 35 32.95 15.44 -38.61
N CYS A 36 32.16 14.70 -37.84
CA CYS A 36 31.97 13.26 -38.01
C CYS A 36 30.58 12.90 -38.57
N GLY A 37 29.79 13.88 -39.03
CA GLY A 37 28.44 13.65 -39.54
C GLY A 37 27.40 13.25 -38.48
N GLY A 38 27.65 13.58 -37.20
CA GLY A 38 26.76 13.24 -36.09
C GLY A 38 25.36 13.82 -36.24
N GLY A 39 24.34 12.95 -36.27
CA GLY A 39 22.95 13.33 -36.56
C GLY A 39 22.23 14.19 -35.51
N HIS A 40 22.84 14.53 -34.36
CA HIS A 40 22.22 15.39 -33.35
C HIS A 40 22.25 16.88 -33.72
N ILE A 41 23.22 17.35 -34.49
CA ILE A 41 23.39 18.77 -34.85
C ILE A 41 23.11 18.93 -36.35
N CYS A 42 22.37 19.96 -36.74
CA CYS A 42 22.16 20.29 -38.16
C CYS A 42 23.22 21.29 -38.64
N GLU A 43 23.24 21.56 -39.95
CA GLU A 43 24.16 22.53 -40.58
C GLU A 43 24.03 23.97 -40.03
N HIS A 44 22.91 24.26 -39.36
CA HIS A 44 22.63 25.54 -38.70
C HIS A 44 23.13 25.61 -37.24
N ASP A 45 24.03 24.71 -36.83
CA ASP A 45 24.58 24.59 -35.47
C ASP A 45 23.52 24.51 -34.35
N ARG A 46 22.33 23.99 -34.68
CA ARG A 46 21.23 23.73 -33.74
C ARG A 46 21.00 22.23 -33.61
N GLU A 47 20.39 21.80 -32.51
CA GLU A 47 19.92 20.41 -32.39
C GLU A 47 18.95 20.10 -33.55
N ARG A 48 19.29 19.13 -34.40
CA ARG A 48 18.56 18.80 -35.63
C ARG A 48 17.08 18.54 -35.39
N ARG A 49 16.74 17.90 -34.25
CA ARG A 49 15.35 17.64 -33.84
C ARG A 49 14.54 18.89 -33.50
N LYS A 50 15.21 19.99 -33.13
CA LYS A 50 14.61 21.26 -32.69
C LYS A 50 14.79 22.39 -33.71
N CYS A 51 15.60 22.19 -34.75
CA CYS A 51 15.86 23.22 -35.75
C CYS A 51 14.62 23.46 -36.61
N THR A 52 14.15 24.70 -36.63
CA THR A 52 13.00 25.16 -37.41
C THR A 52 13.30 25.20 -38.91
N LEU A 53 14.52 25.59 -39.28
CA LEU A 53 14.98 25.68 -40.67
C LEU A 53 15.09 24.30 -41.33
N CYS A 54 15.41 23.25 -40.55
CA CYS A 54 15.46 21.87 -41.05
C CYS A 54 14.13 21.11 -40.88
N SER A 55 13.04 21.78 -40.45
CA SER A 55 11.78 21.12 -40.05
C SER A 55 12.01 19.90 -39.17
N GLY A 56 12.84 20.06 -38.13
CA GLY A 56 13.24 18.98 -37.23
C GLY A 56 12.03 18.21 -36.70
N SER A 57 12.17 16.90 -36.48
CA SER A 57 11.06 15.99 -36.13
C SER A 57 10.22 16.42 -34.91
N SER A 58 10.73 17.32 -34.07
CA SER A 58 10.03 17.86 -32.88
C SER A 58 9.25 19.14 -33.15
N ILE A 59 9.38 19.74 -34.33
CA ILE A 59 8.67 20.92 -34.80
C ILE A 59 7.62 20.47 -35.84
N CYS A 60 6.43 21.07 -35.81
CA CYS A 60 5.41 20.84 -36.84
C CYS A 60 5.51 21.90 -37.94
N ALA A 61 4.78 21.72 -39.04
CA ALA A 61 4.73 22.69 -40.13
C ALA A 61 4.29 24.10 -39.67
N HIS A 62 3.58 24.20 -38.55
CA HIS A 62 3.18 25.47 -37.92
C HIS A 62 4.31 26.16 -37.11
N GLY A 63 5.57 25.70 -37.19
CA GLY A 63 6.71 26.25 -36.46
C GLY A 63 6.67 26.03 -34.93
N ARG A 64 5.65 25.35 -34.42
CA ARG A 64 5.47 25.04 -32.98
C ARG A 64 6.09 23.68 -32.65
N ARG A 65 6.43 23.45 -31.38
CA ARG A 65 6.82 22.11 -30.92
C ARG A 65 5.65 21.14 -31.11
N ARG A 66 5.84 20.09 -31.91
CA ARG A 66 4.81 19.10 -32.29
C ARG A 66 4.10 18.46 -31.10
N TYR A 67 4.83 18.24 -29.99
CA TYR A 67 4.25 17.73 -28.75
C TYR A 67 3.18 18.66 -28.15
N TYR A 68 3.25 19.97 -28.42
CA TYR A 68 2.42 21.02 -27.85
C TYR A 68 1.53 21.75 -28.87
N CYS A 69 1.60 21.36 -30.15
CA CYS A 69 0.80 22.01 -31.19
C CYS A 69 -0.64 21.50 -31.14
N LYS A 70 -1.59 22.41 -30.90
CA LYS A 70 -3.03 22.09 -30.89
C LYS A 70 -3.50 21.65 -32.28
N ASP A 71 -3.07 22.39 -33.29
CA ASP A 71 -3.44 22.20 -34.70
C ASP A 71 -2.92 20.86 -35.27
N CYS A 72 -1.92 20.25 -34.64
CA CYS A 72 -1.42 18.91 -34.98
C CYS A 72 -1.84 17.82 -33.99
N GLY A 73 -2.75 18.10 -33.04
CA GLY A 73 -3.17 17.13 -32.02
C GLY A 73 -2.04 16.64 -31.11
N GLY A 74 -1.10 17.53 -30.76
CA GLY A 74 0.11 17.19 -30.02
C GLY A 74 -0.17 16.43 -28.71
N LYS A 75 0.64 15.39 -28.43
CA LYS A 75 0.48 14.49 -27.26
C LYS A 75 0.49 15.21 -25.89
N GLY A 76 0.98 16.44 -25.83
CA GLY A 76 0.99 17.34 -24.67
C GLY A 76 -0.26 18.22 -24.52
N ILE A 77 -1.24 18.09 -25.41
CA ILE A 77 -2.56 18.75 -25.37
C ILE A 77 -3.61 17.74 -24.89
N CYS A 78 -4.54 18.17 -24.05
CA CYS A 78 -5.65 17.33 -23.59
C CYS A 78 -6.80 17.31 -24.61
N GLU A 79 -7.78 16.42 -24.41
CA GLU A 79 -8.99 16.36 -25.23
C GLU A 79 -9.79 17.69 -25.24
N HIS A 80 -9.60 18.52 -24.22
CA HIS A 80 -10.19 19.86 -24.10
C HIS A 80 -9.31 20.98 -24.70
N GLY A 81 -8.26 20.67 -25.47
CA GLY A 81 -7.46 21.69 -26.17
C GLY A 81 -6.51 22.55 -25.30
N HIS A 82 -6.31 22.19 -24.03
CA HIS A 82 -5.37 22.86 -23.11
C HIS A 82 -4.07 22.07 -22.91
N TYR A 83 -3.00 22.75 -22.49
CA TYR A 83 -1.75 22.11 -22.07
C TYR A 83 -2.01 21.13 -20.92
N ARG A 84 -1.56 19.87 -21.08
CA ARG A 84 -1.82 18.81 -20.08
C ARG A 84 -1.28 19.13 -18.69
N SER A 85 -0.21 19.92 -18.59
CA SER A 85 0.43 20.36 -17.34
C SER A 85 -0.39 21.40 -16.55
N GLY A 86 -1.27 22.16 -17.21
CA GLY A 86 -2.02 23.27 -16.59
C GLY A 86 -3.53 23.07 -16.51
N CYS A 87 -4.04 21.92 -16.96
CA CYS A 87 -5.49 21.65 -16.99
C CYS A 87 -6.02 21.46 -15.55
N LYS A 88 -6.65 22.50 -14.98
CA LYS A 88 -7.28 22.49 -13.63
C LYS A 88 -8.34 21.39 -13.43
N GLY A 89 -8.86 20.81 -14.51
CA GLY A 89 -9.73 19.63 -14.49
C GLY A 89 -9.03 18.29 -14.20
N ARG A 90 -7.73 18.27 -13.85
CA ARG A 90 -7.06 17.06 -13.35
C ARG A 90 -6.86 17.15 -11.84
N ARG A 91 -7.66 16.42 -11.05
CA ARG A 91 -7.20 15.94 -9.75
C ARG A 91 -6.04 14.96 -9.98
N SER A 92 -4.80 15.43 -10.13
CA SER A 92 -3.59 14.60 -10.38
C SER A 92 -3.67 13.66 -11.61
N SER A 93 -2.53 13.22 -12.15
CA SER A 93 -2.50 12.20 -13.22
C SER A 93 -3.07 10.84 -12.79
N ALA A 94 -3.28 10.68 -11.50
CA ALA A 94 -3.69 9.45 -10.82
C ALA A 94 -5.21 9.30 -10.66
N VAL A 95 -5.97 10.39 -10.56
CA VAL A 95 -7.41 10.36 -10.24
C VAL A 95 -8.21 10.89 -11.44
N CYS A 96 -9.32 10.22 -11.77
CA CYS A 96 -10.22 10.61 -12.85
C CYS A 96 -11.15 11.74 -12.40
N LEU A 97 -11.92 12.28 -13.36
CA LEU A 97 -12.94 13.30 -13.09
C LEU A 97 -14.05 12.77 -12.16
N HIS A 98 -14.24 11.45 -12.10
CA HIS A 98 -15.20 10.78 -11.22
C HIS A 98 -14.66 10.56 -9.79
N GLY A 99 -13.51 11.15 -9.45
CA GLY A 99 -12.93 11.07 -8.09
C GLY A 99 -12.29 9.72 -7.74
N HIS A 100 -12.34 8.73 -8.64
CA HIS A 100 -11.67 7.43 -8.49
C HIS A 100 -10.26 7.45 -9.06
N TRP A 101 -9.37 6.60 -8.54
CA TRP A 101 -8.08 6.37 -9.22
C TRP A 101 -8.33 5.90 -10.65
N ARG A 102 -7.65 6.47 -11.67
CA ARG A 102 -7.88 6.13 -13.09
C ARG A 102 -7.74 4.63 -13.37
N VAL A 103 -6.82 3.96 -12.67
CA VAL A 103 -6.66 2.50 -12.74
C VAL A 103 -7.85 1.73 -12.17
N GLN A 104 -8.61 2.32 -11.26
CA GLN A 104 -9.78 1.75 -10.57
C GLN A 104 -11.13 2.22 -11.13
N CYS A 105 -11.16 3.25 -11.98
CA CYS A 105 -12.40 3.78 -12.52
C CYS A 105 -12.94 2.89 -13.64
N THR A 106 -14.10 2.24 -13.41
CA THR A 106 -14.77 1.40 -14.42
C THR A 106 -15.24 2.22 -15.63
N GLU A 107 -15.79 3.41 -15.38
CA GLU A 107 -16.29 4.33 -16.43
C GLU A 107 -15.17 4.90 -17.31
N CYS A 108 -13.93 4.97 -16.80
CA CYS A 108 -12.76 5.36 -17.60
C CYS A 108 -12.00 4.15 -18.18
N GLY A 109 -12.53 2.93 -18.10
CA GLY A 109 -11.86 1.72 -18.60
C GLY A 109 -10.63 1.29 -17.77
N GLY A 110 -10.59 1.63 -16.49
CA GLY A 110 -9.51 1.31 -15.57
C GLY A 110 -9.15 -0.18 -15.55
N THR A 111 -7.85 -0.48 -15.54
CA THR A 111 -7.33 -1.85 -15.69
C THR A 111 -7.49 -2.73 -14.46
N SER A 112 -7.71 -2.14 -13.28
CA SER A 112 -7.69 -2.87 -12.00
C SER A 112 -9.06 -3.40 -11.55
N ILE A 113 -10.16 -2.84 -12.07
CA ILE A 113 -11.54 -3.27 -11.76
C ILE A 113 -12.21 -3.71 -13.07
N CYS A 114 -12.96 -4.82 -13.02
CA CYS A 114 -13.76 -5.28 -14.17
C CYS A 114 -15.16 -4.65 -14.16
N ALA A 115 -15.93 -4.84 -15.23
CA ALA A 115 -17.31 -4.37 -15.32
C ALA A 115 -18.20 -4.88 -14.16
N HIS A 116 -17.85 -6.02 -13.54
CA HIS A 116 -18.54 -6.57 -12.38
C HIS A 116 -18.20 -5.87 -11.04
N GLY A 117 -17.48 -4.75 -11.05
CA GLY A 117 -17.08 -4.01 -9.84
C GLY A 117 -16.05 -4.74 -8.96
N ARG A 118 -15.53 -5.88 -9.42
CA ARG A 118 -14.52 -6.69 -8.71
C ARG A 118 -13.13 -6.35 -9.23
N ARG A 119 -12.09 -6.55 -8.39
CA ARG A 119 -10.70 -6.46 -8.87
C ARG A 119 -10.50 -7.46 -10.00
N ARG A 120 -10.11 -6.97 -11.19
CA ARG A 120 -10.01 -7.76 -12.43
C ARG A 120 -9.13 -9.00 -12.24
N PHE A 121 -8.04 -8.88 -11.49
CA PHE A 121 -7.14 -9.98 -11.13
C PHE A 121 -7.82 -11.13 -10.34
N HIS A 122 -8.89 -10.86 -9.58
CA HIS A 122 -9.59 -11.85 -8.75
C HIS A 122 -11.01 -12.17 -9.24
N CYS A 123 -11.45 -11.59 -10.36
CA CYS A 123 -12.80 -11.79 -10.85
C CYS A 123 -12.89 -13.14 -11.56
N LYS A 124 -13.74 -14.04 -11.05
CA LYS A 124 -14.01 -15.34 -11.67
C LYS A 124 -14.74 -15.18 -12.99
N ASP A 125 -15.71 -14.29 -13.02
CA ASP A 125 -16.59 -14.03 -14.15
C ASP A 125 -15.84 -13.47 -15.37
N CYS A 126 -14.66 -12.86 -15.14
CA CYS A 126 -13.75 -12.39 -16.21
C CYS A 126 -12.55 -13.33 -16.45
N GLY A 127 -12.47 -14.48 -15.78
CA GLY A 127 -11.29 -15.36 -15.85
C GLY A 127 -10.00 -14.65 -15.42
N GLY A 128 -10.08 -13.78 -14.40
CA GLY A 128 -8.97 -12.94 -13.97
C GLY A 128 -7.68 -13.71 -13.72
N LEU A 129 -6.52 -13.12 -14.05
CA LEU A 129 -5.19 -13.77 -13.99
C LEU A 129 -4.86 -14.48 -12.66
N GLY A 130 -5.47 -14.08 -11.54
CA GLY A 130 -5.33 -14.73 -10.23
C GLY A 130 -6.30 -15.88 -9.97
N ILE A 131 -7.08 -16.30 -10.96
CA ILE A 131 -8.01 -17.44 -10.95
C ILE A 131 -7.46 -18.50 -11.89
N CYS A 132 -7.36 -19.74 -11.43
CA CYS A 132 -6.91 -20.85 -12.26
C CYS A 132 -8.06 -21.43 -13.11
N VAL A 133 -7.72 -22.33 -14.03
CA VAL A 133 -8.67 -23.08 -14.86
C VAL A 133 -9.76 -23.81 -14.06
N HIS A 134 -9.50 -24.15 -12.80
CA HIS A 134 -10.47 -24.76 -11.88
C HIS A 134 -11.41 -23.74 -11.21
N GLY A 135 -11.42 -22.48 -11.62
CA GLY A 135 -12.27 -21.42 -11.05
C GLY A 135 -11.91 -21.02 -9.60
N ARG A 136 -10.76 -21.48 -9.09
CA ARG A 136 -10.25 -21.18 -7.74
C ARG A 136 -9.16 -20.12 -7.81
N ARG A 137 -8.90 -19.41 -6.71
CA ARG A 137 -7.73 -18.50 -6.65
C ARG A 137 -6.47 -19.32 -6.88
N GLN A 138 -5.67 -18.93 -7.87
CA GLN A 138 -4.47 -19.65 -8.32
C GLN A 138 -3.50 -19.92 -7.15
N SER A 139 -3.33 -18.94 -6.25
CA SER A 139 -2.47 -19.09 -5.07
C SER A 139 -2.93 -20.16 -4.06
N TYR A 140 -4.18 -20.61 -4.12
CA TYR A 140 -4.78 -21.58 -3.20
C TYR A 140 -5.38 -22.80 -3.92
N CYS A 141 -5.10 -22.97 -5.21
CA CYS A 141 -5.57 -24.14 -5.94
C CYS A 141 -4.61 -25.31 -5.69
N ARG A 142 -5.14 -26.41 -5.15
CA ARG A 142 -4.37 -27.65 -4.91
C ARG A 142 -3.91 -28.26 -6.22
N ASP A 143 -4.80 -28.32 -7.20
CA ASP A 143 -4.58 -28.97 -8.48
C ASP A 143 -3.59 -28.20 -9.37
N CYS A 144 -3.37 -26.90 -9.09
CA CYS A 144 -2.35 -26.08 -9.74
C CYS A 144 -1.07 -25.89 -8.90
N GLY A 145 -0.94 -26.56 -7.75
CA GLY A 145 0.22 -26.38 -6.86
C GLY A 145 0.41 -24.95 -6.34
N GLY A 146 -0.68 -24.23 -6.05
CA GLY A 146 -0.62 -22.84 -5.65
C GLY A 146 0.26 -22.61 -4.40
N ARG A 147 1.06 -21.53 -4.38
CA ARG A 147 2.02 -21.21 -3.29
C ARG A 147 1.45 -21.22 -1.86
N GLY A 148 0.14 -21.10 -1.69
CA GLY A 148 -0.54 -21.16 -0.39
C GLY A 148 -0.93 -22.57 0.07
N ILE A 149 -0.69 -23.59 -0.77
CA ILE A 149 -0.89 -25.01 -0.48
C ILE A 149 0.46 -25.61 -0.10
N CYS A 150 0.50 -26.36 1.00
CA CYS A 150 1.69 -27.08 1.41
C CYS A 150 1.80 -28.43 0.69
N ASP A 151 2.94 -29.09 0.83
CA ASP A 151 3.21 -30.41 0.25
C ASP A 151 2.20 -31.48 0.72
N HIS A 152 1.54 -31.25 1.86
CA HIS A 152 0.43 -32.09 2.37
C HIS A 152 -0.94 -31.79 1.72
N GLY A 153 -1.00 -30.96 0.67
CA GLY A 153 -2.23 -30.63 -0.07
C GLY A 153 -3.23 -29.75 0.68
N LYS A 154 -2.88 -29.24 1.87
CA LYS A 154 -3.72 -28.36 2.71
C LYS A 154 -3.24 -26.91 2.59
N ARG A 155 -4.08 -25.93 2.93
CA ARG A 155 -3.60 -24.54 3.09
C ARG A 155 -2.52 -24.52 4.18
N GLY A 156 -1.37 -23.90 3.91
CA GLY A 156 -0.23 -23.92 4.82
C GLY A 156 -0.54 -23.43 6.24
N THR A 157 -1.49 -22.50 6.37
CA THR A 157 -1.98 -21.97 7.66
C THR A 157 -2.95 -22.91 8.39
N SER A 158 -3.57 -23.86 7.71
CA SER A 158 -4.58 -24.77 8.25
C SER A 158 -4.03 -26.18 8.50
N CYS A 159 -2.96 -26.57 7.82
CA CYS A 159 -2.31 -27.87 7.97
C CYS A 159 -1.70 -28.03 9.37
N LYS A 160 -2.09 -29.06 10.13
CA LYS A 160 -1.54 -29.34 11.47
C LYS A 160 -0.03 -29.60 11.42
N ASP A 161 0.42 -30.33 10.41
CA ASP A 161 1.83 -30.71 10.23
C ASP A 161 2.68 -29.51 9.78
N CYS A 162 2.14 -28.60 8.97
CA CYS A 162 2.81 -27.33 8.66
C CYS A 162 2.70 -26.30 9.79
N LYS A 163 1.65 -26.34 10.62
CA LYS A 163 1.56 -25.52 11.84
C LYS A 163 2.68 -25.87 12.81
N GLN A 164 3.10 -27.14 12.88
CA GLN A 164 4.29 -27.56 13.65
C GLN A 164 5.60 -27.00 13.08
N ARG A 165 5.67 -26.65 11.78
CA ARG A 165 6.79 -25.86 11.23
C ARG A 165 6.73 -24.38 11.63
N LEU A 166 5.55 -23.84 11.90
CA LEU A 166 5.37 -22.46 12.39
C LEU A 166 5.58 -22.35 13.92
N LEU A 167 5.39 -23.44 14.65
CA LEU A 167 5.63 -23.55 16.08
C LEU A 167 7.05 -24.10 16.34
N CYS A 168 7.71 -23.61 17.37
CA CYS A 168 8.97 -24.18 17.84
C CYS A 168 8.70 -25.43 18.70
N PRO A 169 9.71 -26.23 19.05
CA PRO A 169 9.56 -27.32 20.03
C PRO A 169 8.96 -26.88 21.38
N HIS A 170 9.05 -25.59 21.73
CA HIS A 170 8.41 -25.01 22.92
C HIS A 170 6.92 -24.64 22.72
N ASN A 171 6.25 -25.11 21.66
CA ASN A 171 4.86 -24.76 21.32
C ASN A 171 4.56 -23.25 21.21
N ARG A 172 5.58 -22.42 20.94
CA ARG A 172 5.45 -20.98 20.67
C ARG A 172 5.65 -20.74 19.18
N GLN A 173 5.08 -19.66 18.62
CA GLN A 173 5.39 -19.30 17.23
C GLN A 173 6.90 -19.07 17.06
N ARG A 174 7.55 -19.77 16.11
CA ARG A 174 9.01 -19.70 15.88
C ARG A 174 9.49 -18.27 15.70
N TYR A 175 8.70 -17.43 15.04
CA TYR A 175 9.01 -16.03 14.83
C TYR A 175 9.18 -15.24 16.14
N TYR A 176 8.44 -15.59 17.20
CA TYR A 176 8.47 -14.90 18.51
C TYR A 176 9.10 -15.73 19.63
N CYS A 177 9.72 -16.86 19.31
CA CYS A 177 10.30 -17.73 20.33
C CYS A 177 11.69 -17.23 20.74
N LYS A 178 11.84 -16.77 21.98
CA LYS A 178 13.13 -16.34 22.54
C LYS A 178 14.19 -17.46 22.58
N PRO A 179 13.94 -18.63 23.19
CA PRO A 179 14.94 -19.70 23.25
C PRO A 179 15.31 -20.30 21.89
N CYS A 180 14.53 -20.06 20.83
CA CYS A 180 14.89 -20.48 19.46
C CYS A 180 15.48 -19.34 18.61
N GLY A 181 15.78 -18.17 19.19
CA GLY A 181 16.32 -17.03 18.43
C GLY A 181 15.39 -16.52 17.32
N GLY A 182 14.08 -16.54 17.56
CA GLY A 182 13.07 -16.17 16.57
C GLY A 182 13.35 -14.80 15.93
N LYS A 183 13.17 -14.68 14.60
CA LYS A 183 13.47 -13.46 13.82
C LYS A 183 12.73 -12.20 14.30
N GLY A 184 11.61 -12.38 15.00
CA GLY A 184 10.81 -11.33 15.62
C GLY A 184 11.33 -10.85 16.98
N ILE A 185 12.38 -11.46 17.52
CA ILE A 185 13.08 -11.05 18.74
C ILE A 185 14.32 -10.23 18.35
N CYS A 186 14.60 -9.17 19.08
CA CYS A 186 15.81 -8.37 18.89
C CYS A 186 16.94 -8.85 19.79
N LYS A 187 18.14 -8.29 19.62
CA LYS A 187 19.33 -8.56 20.46
C LYS A 187 19.14 -8.25 21.96
N HIS A 188 18.04 -7.59 22.34
CA HIS A 188 17.69 -7.28 23.73
C HIS A 188 16.57 -8.18 24.28
N ASP A 189 16.30 -9.33 23.65
CA ASP A 189 15.25 -10.28 24.04
C ASP A 189 13.82 -9.73 24.13
N ARG A 190 13.58 -8.61 23.44
CA ARG A 190 12.26 -7.97 23.30
C ARG A 190 11.73 -8.21 21.89
N ILE A 191 10.41 -8.15 21.73
CA ILE A 191 9.79 -8.20 20.40
C ILE A 191 10.34 -7.01 19.59
N ARG A 192 10.96 -7.29 18.44
CA ARG A 192 11.71 -6.32 17.64
C ARG A 192 10.87 -5.11 17.24
N SER A 193 9.58 -5.27 16.96
CA SER A 193 8.66 -4.16 16.66
C SER A 193 8.37 -3.23 17.84
N SER A 194 8.60 -3.71 19.07
CA SER A 194 8.31 -3.02 20.33
C SER A 194 9.57 -2.70 21.12
N CYS A 195 10.76 -2.97 20.58
CA CYS A 195 12.02 -2.68 21.24
C CYS A 195 12.42 -1.22 20.98
N LYS A 196 12.49 -0.43 22.06
CA LYS A 196 12.95 0.96 22.06
C LYS A 196 14.38 1.08 21.55
N ASP A 197 15.25 0.22 22.05
CA ASP A 197 16.70 0.25 21.81
C ASP A 197 17.09 -0.23 20.39
N CYS A 198 16.16 -0.85 19.67
CA CYS A 198 16.34 -1.21 18.25
C CYS A 198 15.61 -0.27 17.29
N GLY A 199 14.95 0.79 17.80
CA GLY A 199 14.13 1.68 16.98
C GLY A 199 13.03 0.94 16.20
N GLY A 200 12.53 -0.18 16.76
CA GLY A 200 11.60 -1.08 16.08
C GLY A 200 10.45 -0.33 15.41
N GLY A 201 10.11 -0.71 14.17
CA GLY A 201 9.17 0.06 13.32
C GLY A 201 7.78 0.36 13.90
N GLY A 202 7.41 -0.27 15.02
CA GLY A 202 6.20 0.02 15.79
C GLY A 202 6.30 1.20 16.77
N LEU A 203 7.51 1.67 17.10
CA LEU A 203 7.75 2.78 18.03
C LEU A 203 8.27 4.03 17.28
N CYS A 204 7.95 5.21 17.81
CA CYS A 204 8.53 6.47 17.36
C CYS A 204 9.73 6.87 18.24
N LYS A 205 10.42 7.96 17.87
CA LYS A 205 11.54 8.53 18.64
C LYS A 205 11.18 8.84 20.11
N HIS A 206 9.90 9.09 20.40
CA HIS A 206 9.40 9.33 21.75
C HIS A 206 9.06 8.04 22.53
N SER A 207 9.48 6.86 22.05
CA SER A 207 9.17 5.55 22.66
C SER A 207 7.67 5.23 22.77
N ARG A 208 6.82 6.00 22.09
CA ARG A 208 5.37 5.76 21.98
C ARG A 208 5.11 4.91 20.73
N GLN A 209 4.00 4.16 20.72
CA GLN A 209 3.53 3.47 19.52
C GLN A 209 3.42 4.48 18.36
N ARG A 210 4.15 4.28 17.27
CA ARG A 210 4.30 5.25 16.17
C ARG A 210 2.96 5.69 15.60
N HIS A 211 2.00 4.76 15.48
CA HIS A 211 0.66 5.05 15.00
C HIS A 211 -0.22 5.83 16.00
N ARG A 212 0.18 5.94 17.28
CA ARG A 212 -0.55 6.64 18.34
C ARG A 212 0.15 7.91 18.85
N CYS A 213 1.34 8.20 18.36
CA CYS A 213 2.12 9.34 18.85
C CYS A 213 1.62 10.64 18.22
N LYS A 214 1.15 11.57 19.05
CA LYS A 214 0.72 12.91 18.62
C LYS A 214 1.88 13.72 18.04
N ASP A 215 3.01 13.71 18.76
CA ASP A 215 4.23 14.46 18.43
C ASP A 215 4.91 13.99 17.12
N CYS A 216 4.52 12.82 16.60
CA CYS A 216 4.99 12.32 15.30
C CYS A 216 3.89 12.32 14.23
N GLY A 217 2.72 12.89 14.50
CA GLY A 217 1.57 12.85 13.59
C GLY A 217 1.18 11.41 13.22
N GLY A 218 1.25 10.49 14.17
CA GLY A 218 1.00 9.08 13.93
C GLY A 218 -0.36 8.86 13.26
N ARG A 219 -0.43 7.93 12.27
CA ARG A 219 -1.63 7.69 11.44
C ARG A 219 -2.97 7.52 12.18
N GLY A 220 -2.95 7.19 13.47
CA GLY A 220 -4.14 7.05 14.32
C GLY A 220 -4.56 8.34 15.04
N ILE A 221 -3.87 9.46 14.81
CA ILE A 221 -4.19 10.79 15.31
C ILE A 221 -4.72 11.62 14.13
N CYS A 222 -5.88 12.22 14.30
CA CYS A 222 -6.45 13.10 13.28
C CYS A 222 -5.84 14.51 13.35
N ARG A 223 -6.19 15.37 12.39
CA ARG A 223 -5.76 16.78 12.38
C ARG A 223 -6.19 17.56 13.63
N HIS A 224 -7.26 17.12 14.29
CA HIS A 224 -7.75 17.71 15.55
C HIS A 224 -6.97 17.23 16.80
N GLY A 225 -5.84 16.54 16.63
CA GLY A 225 -4.97 16.12 17.75
C GLY A 225 -5.56 15.02 18.65
N THR A 226 -6.76 14.51 18.32
CA THR A 226 -7.43 13.39 19.00
C THR A 226 -7.24 12.10 18.22
N ARG A 227 -7.48 10.94 18.86
CA ARG A 227 -7.43 9.65 18.15
C ARG A 227 -8.51 9.63 17.08
N HIS A 228 -8.14 9.30 15.85
CA HIS A 228 -9.06 9.22 14.72
C HIS A 228 -10.28 8.33 15.01
N SER A 229 -10.11 7.28 15.82
CA SER A 229 -11.22 6.40 16.20
C SER A 229 -12.29 7.09 17.04
N GLY A 230 -11.93 8.08 17.85
CA GLY A 230 -12.83 8.78 18.78
C GLY A 230 -13.01 10.27 18.47
N CYS A 231 -12.57 10.73 17.31
CA CYS A 231 -12.76 12.12 16.90
C CYS A 231 -14.16 12.28 16.30
N ARG A 232 -14.96 13.16 16.91
CA ARG A 232 -16.32 13.51 16.43
C ARG A 232 -16.25 14.16 15.05
N ASP A 233 -15.38 15.15 14.90
CA ASP A 233 -15.23 15.95 13.67
C ASP A 233 -14.68 15.13 12.48
N CYS A 234 -14.08 13.96 12.73
CA CYS A 234 -13.65 13.03 11.69
C CYS A 234 -14.60 11.84 11.48
N GLY A 235 -15.74 11.79 12.18
CA GLY A 235 -16.65 10.64 12.13
C GLY A 235 -15.98 9.34 12.59
N GLY A 236 -15.11 9.43 13.60
CA GLY A 236 -14.34 8.30 14.11
C GLY A 236 -15.23 7.11 14.47
N GLY A 237 -14.83 5.89 14.09
CA GLY A 237 -15.68 4.69 14.22
C GLY A 237 -16.14 4.32 15.64
N GLN A 238 -15.66 4.98 16.68
CA GLN A 238 -16.14 4.86 18.07
C GLN A 238 -17.30 5.80 18.38
N ILE A 239 -17.58 6.78 17.52
CA ILE A 239 -18.72 7.70 17.61
C ILE A 239 -19.83 7.18 16.68
N CYS A 240 -21.07 7.19 17.15
CA CYS A 240 -22.23 6.90 16.32
C CYS A 240 -22.80 8.17 15.70
N GLU A 241 -23.77 8.03 14.81
CA GLU A 241 -24.52 9.14 14.21
C GLU A 241 -25.21 10.04 15.26
N HIS A 242 -25.47 9.51 16.45
CA HIS A 242 -26.03 10.25 17.60
C HIS A 242 -24.98 11.00 18.41
N ASP A 243 -23.77 11.19 17.90
CA ASP A 243 -22.65 11.87 18.57
C ASP A 243 -22.24 11.29 19.94
N ARG A 244 -22.65 10.05 20.22
CA ARG A 244 -22.32 9.32 21.44
C ARG A 244 -21.27 8.26 21.13
N GLU A 245 -20.54 7.81 22.15
CA GLU A 245 -19.73 6.60 22.01
C GLU A 245 -20.62 5.43 21.58
N ARG A 246 -20.37 4.87 20.40
CA ARG A 246 -21.15 3.79 19.76
C ARG A 246 -21.34 2.58 20.68
N ARG A 247 -20.35 2.27 21.53
CA ARG A 247 -20.43 1.19 22.52
C ARG A 247 -21.45 1.46 23.63
N LYS A 248 -21.68 2.73 23.97
CA LYS A 248 -22.58 3.22 25.02
C LYS A 248 -23.90 3.76 24.45
N CYS A 249 -24.05 3.86 23.14
CA CYS A 249 -25.27 4.37 22.54
C CYS A 249 -26.39 3.33 22.66
N THR A 250 -27.44 3.67 23.39
CA THR A 250 -28.65 2.84 23.54
C THR A 250 -29.39 2.69 22.22
N TYR A 251 -29.52 3.78 21.45
CA TYR A 251 -30.20 3.80 20.15
C TYR A 251 -29.49 2.94 19.08
N CYS A 252 -28.16 2.86 19.11
CA CYS A 252 -27.40 1.98 18.21
C CYS A 252 -27.22 0.55 18.76
N GLY A 253 -27.87 0.19 19.88
CA GLY A 253 -27.71 -1.12 20.51
C GLY A 253 -26.28 -1.43 20.97
N GLY A 254 -25.53 -0.41 21.37
CA GLY A 254 -24.11 -0.47 21.69
C GLY A 254 -23.74 -1.64 22.62
N SER A 255 -22.60 -2.27 22.36
CA SER A 255 -22.18 -3.52 23.03
C SER A 255 -22.13 -3.45 24.56
N SER A 256 -22.04 -2.26 25.15
CA SER A 256 -21.88 -2.05 26.60
C SER A 256 -23.20 -1.87 27.34
N ILE A 257 -24.29 -1.50 26.66
CA ILE A 257 -25.60 -1.23 27.26
C ILE A 257 -26.63 -2.16 26.59
N CYS A 258 -27.56 -2.72 27.37
CA CYS A 258 -28.66 -3.50 26.83
C CYS A 258 -29.83 -2.59 26.42
N VAL A 259 -30.82 -3.17 25.75
CA VAL A 259 -32.06 -2.45 25.40
C VAL A 259 -32.80 -1.91 26.62
N HIS A 260 -32.59 -2.50 27.81
CA HIS A 260 -33.13 -2.03 29.09
C HIS A 260 -32.36 -0.85 29.71
N GLY A 261 -31.42 -0.21 28.99
CA GLY A 261 -30.63 0.92 29.49
C GLY A 261 -29.58 0.58 30.56
N ARG A 262 -29.50 -0.69 30.99
CA ARG A 262 -28.53 -1.18 31.97
C ARG A 262 -27.22 -1.60 31.30
N ARG A 263 -26.10 -1.61 32.03
CA ARG A 263 -24.85 -2.20 31.52
C ARG A 263 -25.09 -3.67 31.20
N ARG A 264 -24.88 -4.08 29.94
CA ARG A 264 -25.16 -5.45 29.45
C ARG A 264 -24.45 -6.53 30.28
N TYR A 265 -23.28 -6.22 30.82
CA TYR A 265 -22.53 -7.11 31.71
C TYR A 265 -23.26 -7.43 33.03
N TYR A 266 -24.09 -6.53 33.55
CA TYR A 266 -24.81 -6.67 34.83
C TYR A 266 -26.34 -6.76 34.65
N CYS A 267 -26.83 -6.94 33.42
CA CYS A 267 -28.27 -7.03 33.20
C CYS A 267 -28.73 -8.47 33.40
N GLY A 268 -29.50 -8.72 34.47
CA GLY A 268 -30.09 -10.04 34.75
C GLY A 268 -31.02 -10.50 33.63
N ASP A 269 -31.87 -9.59 33.15
CA ASP A 269 -32.85 -9.82 32.08
C ASP A 269 -32.20 -10.20 30.73
N CYS A 270 -30.92 -9.85 30.54
CA CYS A 270 -30.14 -10.22 29.34
C CYS A 270 -29.12 -11.35 29.62
N GLY A 271 -29.17 -12.00 30.79
CA GLY A 271 -28.19 -13.03 31.17
C GLY A 271 -26.75 -12.52 31.23
N GLY A 272 -26.57 -11.26 31.67
CA GLY A 272 -25.27 -10.59 31.71
C GLY A 272 -24.22 -11.40 32.48
N ARG A 273 -23.01 -11.51 31.93
CA ARG A 273 -21.92 -12.37 32.49
C ARG A 273 -21.52 -12.02 33.94
N GLY A 274 -21.84 -10.82 34.41
CA GLY A 274 -21.62 -10.36 35.78
C GLY A 274 -22.74 -10.72 36.75
N MET A 275 -23.82 -11.33 36.28
CA MET A 275 -24.94 -11.84 37.08
C MET A 275 -24.78 -13.35 37.32
N CYS A 276 -25.14 -13.81 38.50
CA CYS A 276 -25.21 -15.24 38.80
C CYS A 276 -26.58 -15.80 38.42
N VAL A 277 -26.71 -17.12 38.46
CA VAL A 277 -28.00 -17.80 38.24
C VAL A 277 -29.06 -17.40 39.27
N HIS A 278 -28.65 -16.88 40.45
CA HIS A 278 -29.53 -16.37 41.49
C HIS A 278 -29.93 -14.90 41.30
N GLY A 279 -29.69 -14.31 40.12
CA GLY A 279 -30.10 -12.92 39.83
C GLY A 279 -29.34 -11.83 40.61
N LYS A 280 -28.29 -12.18 41.37
CA LYS A 280 -27.41 -11.24 42.08
C LYS A 280 -26.11 -11.00 41.29
N ARG A 281 -25.36 -9.95 41.61
CA ARG A 281 -24.01 -9.76 41.06
C ARG A 281 -23.12 -10.93 41.49
N ARG A 282 -22.42 -11.56 40.54
CA ARG A 282 -21.51 -12.70 40.81
C ARG A 282 -20.44 -12.42 41.87
N VAL A 283 -20.06 -11.16 42.04
CA VAL A 283 -19.04 -10.69 43.00
C VAL A 283 -19.60 -10.42 44.40
N SER A 284 -20.91 -10.58 44.60
CA SER A 284 -21.59 -10.28 45.87
C SER A 284 -22.61 -11.35 46.24
N CYS A 285 -22.59 -12.48 45.54
CA CYS A 285 -23.50 -13.59 45.77
C CYS A 285 -22.77 -14.61 46.65
N LYS A 286 -23.14 -14.65 47.94
CA LYS A 286 -22.58 -15.57 48.94
C LYS A 286 -22.61 -17.04 48.47
N ASP A 287 -23.72 -17.44 47.84
CA ASP A 287 -23.91 -18.80 47.29
C ASP A 287 -22.96 -19.12 46.10
N CYS A 288 -22.45 -18.09 45.42
CA CYS A 288 -21.47 -18.21 44.34
C CYS A 288 -20.02 -18.00 44.81
N GLU A 289 -19.81 -17.30 45.92
CA GLU A 289 -18.49 -17.16 46.56
C GLU A 289 -18.01 -18.50 47.12
N GLN A 290 -18.91 -19.28 47.70
CA GLN A 290 -18.62 -20.62 48.24
C GLN A 290 -18.17 -21.64 47.17
N ARG A 291 -18.55 -21.46 45.89
CA ARG A 291 -18.18 -22.36 44.78
C ARG A 291 -16.90 -21.97 44.04
N ARG A 292 -16.22 -20.88 44.42
CA ARG A 292 -14.98 -20.41 43.77
C ARG A 292 -13.71 -20.85 44.50
N GLY A 293 -13.85 -21.47 45.67
CA GLY A 293 -12.76 -21.86 46.57
C GLY A 293 -12.43 -23.36 46.61
N THR A 294 -12.95 -24.16 45.67
CA THR A 294 -12.65 -25.59 45.50
C THR A 294 -12.10 -25.82 44.10
#